data_AF-A0A3P3QQA3-F1
#
_entry.id   AF-A0A3P3QQA3-F1
#
_cell.length_a   1.000
_cell.length_b   1.000
_cell.length_c   1.000
_cell.angle_alpha   90.00
_cell.angle_beta   90.00
_cell.angle_gamma   90.00
#
_symmetry.space_group_name_H-M   'P 1'
#
loop_
_entity.id
_entity.type
_entity.pdbx_description
1 polymer ?
#
loop_
_entity_poly.entity_id
_entity_poly.type
_entity_poly.pdbx_seq_one_letter_code
_entity_poly.pdbx_strand_id
1 'polypeptide(L)'
;MTHLVSQLKDKRQQITQLLAQDEYSTEHFTLYWQEFDQLLRQLCENPQQTPDLQSILADNLQWVSLITEQVTSERSVVAARMLQLRKGKKAHQSYGDNN
;
A
#
# COMPACT_ATOMS: atom_id res chain seq x y z
N MET A 1 -0.56 12.94 24.11
CA MET A 1 -0.50 11.94 23.02
C MET A 1 0.98 11.77 22.69
N THR A 2 1.54 10.57 22.77
CA THR A 2 2.99 10.34 22.56
C THR A 2 3.38 10.76 21.14
N HIS A 3 4.54 11.41 20.99
CA HIS A 3 5.05 11.92 19.72
C HIS A 3 5.05 10.87 18.60
N LEU A 4 5.39 9.61 18.92
CA LEU A 4 5.35 8.47 17.98
C LEU A 4 3.94 8.18 17.44
N VAL A 5 2.89 8.30 18.26
CA VAL A 5 1.50 8.07 17.81
C VAL A 5 1.07 9.13 16.81
N SER A 6 1.51 10.38 16.98
CA SER A 6 1.27 11.44 16.00
C SER A 6 1.96 11.12 14.68
N GLN A 7 3.26 10.80 14.73
CA GLN A 7 4.02 10.45 13.52
C GLN A 7 3.42 9.25 12.77
N LEU A 8 2.91 8.26 13.51
CA LEU A 8 2.25 7.11 12.92
C LEU A 8 0.97 7.51 12.18
N LYS A 9 0.15 8.39 12.77
CA LYS A 9 -1.06 8.94 12.13
C LYS A 9 -0.71 9.75 10.88
N ASP A 10 0.30 10.61 10.97
CA ASP A 10 0.77 11.41 9.85
C ASP A 10 1.27 10.52 8.72
N LYS A 11 2.01 9.45 9.04
CA LYS A 11 2.50 8.49 8.05
C LYS A 11 1.36 7.73 7.37
N ARG A 12 0.33 7.31 8.13
CA ARG A 12 -0.90 6.74 7.55
C ARG A 12 -1.56 7.69 6.57
N GLN A 13 -1.69 8.96 6.94
CA GLN A 13 -2.27 9.98 6.07
C GLN A 13 -1.45 10.15 4.79
N GLN A 14 -0.12 10.20 4.87
CA GLN A 14 0.76 10.29 3.70
C GLN A 14 0.59 9.08 2.77
N ILE A 15 0.51 7.86 3.31
CA ILE A 15 0.25 6.64 2.53
C ILE A 15 -1.13 6.72 1.85
N THR A 16 -2.18 7.09 2.59
CA THR A 16 -3.53 7.24 2.03
C THR A 16 -3.57 8.31 0.92
N GLN A 17 -2.89 9.44 1.11
CA GLN A 17 -2.81 10.49 0.09
C GLN A 17 -2.02 10.04 -1.15
N LEU A 18 -0.96 9.25 -0.97
CA LEU A 18 -0.20 8.68 -2.08
C LEU A 18 -1.07 7.72 -2.89
N LEU A 19 -1.77 6.80 -2.23
CA LEU A 19 -2.64 5.81 -2.88
C LEU A 19 -3.90 6.42 -3.51
N ALA A 20 -4.27 7.66 -3.17
CA ALA A 20 -5.36 8.37 -3.81
C ALA A 20 -4.98 8.96 -5.19
N GLN A 21 -3.70 8.88 -5.58
CA GLN A 21 -3.23 9.33 -6.89
C GLN A 21 -3.42 8.22 -7.93
N ASP A 22 -3.90 8.56 -9.13
CA ASP A 22 -4.15 7.59 -10.21
C ASP A 22 -2.87 6.82 -10.62
N GLU A 23 -1.73 7.48 -10.59
CA GLU A 23 -0.41 6.91 -10.92
C GLU A 23 0.60 7.24 -9.83
N TYR A 24 0.48 6.56 -8.68
CA TYR A 24 1.41 6.76 -7.58
C TYR A 24 2.74 6.04 -7.78
N SER A 25 3.81 6.63 -7.24
CA SER A 25 5.14 5.99 -7.23
C SER A 25 5.18 4.81 -6.26
N THR A 26 5.45 3.61 -6.78
CA THR A 26 5.62 2.40 -5.97
C THR A 26 6.88 2.45 -5.08
N GLU A 27 7.89 3.22 -5.49
CA GLU A 27 9.09 3.48 -4.69
C GLU A 27 8.76 4.34 -3.47
N HIS A 28 8.00 5.43 -3.66
CA HIS A 28 7.53 6.25 -2.54
C HIS A 28 6.60 5.48 -1.62
N PHE A 29 5.73 4.62 -2.17
CA PHE A 29 4.87 3.77 -1.35
C PHE A 29 5.70 2.81 -0.49
N THR A 30 6.72 2.16 -1.08
CA THR A 30 7.62 1.25 -0.37
C THR A 30 8.36 1.98 0.75
N LEU A 31 8.88 3.17 0.48
CA LEU A 31 9.56 4.00 1.48
C LEU A 31 8.62 4.34 2.65
N TYR A 32 7.44 4.90 2.36
CA TYR A 32 6.48 5.27 3.40
C TYR A 32 6.00 4.07 4.21
N TRP A 33 5.85 2.91 3.56
CA TRP A 33 5.47 1.67 4.23
C TRP A 33 6.55 1.17 5.20
N GLN A 34 7.82 1.24 4.81
CA GLN A 34 8.95 0.89 5.68
C GLN A 34 9.07 1.84 6.88
N GLU A 35 8.90 3.15 6.65
CA GLU A 35 8.89 4.15 7.71
C GLU A 35 7.71 3.92 8.69
N PHE A 36 6.53 3.55 8.18
CA PHE A 36 5.38 3.17 8.99
C PHE A 36 5.65 1.94 9.86
N ASP A 37 6.24 0.87 9.28
CA ASP A 37 6.64 -0.34 10.04
C ASP A 37 7.64 0.00 11.13
N GLN A 38 8.63 0.85 10.84
CA GLN A 38 9.61 1.29 11.83
C GLN A 38 8.95 2.04 13.00
N LEU A 39 8.01 2.94 12.72
CA LEU A 39 7.27 3.67 13.76
C LEU A 39 6.41 2.71 14.63
N LEU A 40 5.78 1.70 14.03
CA LEU A 40 5.05 0.66 14.78
C LEU A 40 5.98 -0.14 15.70
N ARG A 41 7.16 -0.54 15.20
CA ARG A 41 8.15 -1.26 16.03
C ARG A 41 8.60 -0.43 17.21
N GLN A 42 8.91 0.85 17.00
CA GLN A 42 9.31 1.77 18.08
C GLN A 42 8.23 1.94 19.14
N LEU A 43 6.94 1.97 18.75
CA LEU A 43 5.83 2.00 19.71
C LEU A 43 5.79 0.73 20.58
N CYS A 44 6.14 -0.42 20.01
CA CYS A 44 6.19 -1.70 20.71
C CYS A 44 7.42 -1.88 21.61
N GLU A 45 8.50 -1.12 21.42
CA GLU A 45 9.73 -1.22 22.22
C GLU A 45 9.53 -0.77 23.67
N ASN A 46 8.67 0.23 23.90
CA ASN A 46 8.40 0.80 25.23
C ASN A 46 6.89 0.82 25.53
N PRO A 47 6.24 -0.34 25.72
CA PRO A 47 4.80 -0.42 25.87
C PRO A 47 4.28 0.32 27.11
N GLN A 48 5.09 0.42 28.17
CA GLN A 48 4.76 1.16 29.39
C GLN A 48 4.65 2.68 29.17
N GLN A 49 5.29 3.22 28.13
CA GLN A 49 5.28 4.64 27.80
C GLN A 49 4.15 5.02 26.83
N THR A 50 3.42 4.04 26.31
CA THR A 50 2.31 4.24 25.37
C THR A 50 1.00 3.77 25.99
N PRO A 51 0.27 4.65 26.68
CA PRO A 51 -1.11 4.38 27.07
C PRO A 51 -1.91 3.92 25.85
N ASP A 52 -2.84 2.99 26.06
CA ASP A 52 -3.73 2.47 25.03
C ASP A 52 -3.05 1.79 23.83
N LEU A 53 -1.80 1.32 23.99
CA LEU A 53 -1.05 0.65 22.92
C LEU A 53 -1.85 -0.47 22.24
N GLN A 54 -2.60 -1.28 22.99
CA GLN A 54 -3.44 -2.34 22.42
C GLN A 54 -4.50 -1.80 21.45
N SER A 55 -5.19 -0.71 21.82
CA SER A 55 -6.18 -0.07 20.95
C SER A 55 -5.50 0.50 19.72
N ILE A 56 -4.36 1.17 19.89
CA ILE A 56 -3.58 1.74 18.79
C ILE A 56 -3.16 0.63 17.81
N LEU A 57 -2.64 -0.49 18.31
CA LEU A 57 -2.23 -1.61 17.46
C LEU A 57 -3.41 -2.27 16.74
N ALA A 58 -4.55 -2.42 17.41
CA ALA A 58 -5.77 -2.95 16.79
C ALA A 58 -6.27 -2.05 15.64
N ASP A 59 -6.30 -0.73 15.85
CA ASP A 59 -6.68 0.24 14.83
C ASP A 59 -5.72 0.21 13.63
N ASN A 60 -4.42 0.05 13.88
CA ASN A 60 -3.41 -0.07 12.83
C ASN A 60 -3.53 -1.39 12.07
N LEU A 61 -3.83 -2.50 12.74
CA LEU A 61 -4.04 -3.79 12.09
C LEU A 61 -5.24 -3.76 11.14
N GLN A 62 -6.35 -3.14 11.57
CA GLN A 62 -7.52 -2.93 10.72
C GLN A 62 -7.15 -2.08 9.50
N TRP A 63 -6.43 -0.98 9.70
CA TRP A 63 -6.00 -0.12 8.61
C TRP A 63 -5.04 -0.81 7.64
N VAL A 64 -4.06 -1.56 8.12
CA VAL A 64 -3.14 -2.35 7.27
C VAL A 64 -3.91 -3.35 6.42
N SER A 65 -4.94 -3.99 6.98
CA SER A 65 -5.80 -4.91 6.23
C SER A 65 -6.48 -4.21 5.04
N LEU A 66 -7.02 -3.01 5.26
CA LEU A 66 -7.66 -2.20 4.20
C LEU A 66 -6.66 -1.81 3.11
N ILE A 67 -5.47 -1.32 3.47
CA ILE A 67 -4.45 -0.95 2.49
C ILE A 67 -3.97 -2.18 1.70
N THR A 68 -3.80 -3.31 2.36
CA THR A 68 -3.39 -4.55 1.71
C THR A 68 -4.43 -5.04 0.71
N GLU A 69 -5.72 -4.93 1.05
CA GLU A 69 -6.83 -5.25 0.15
C GLU A 69 -6.83 -4.32 -1.08
N GLN A 70 -6.70 -3.01 -0.87
CA GLN A 70 -6.62 -2.03 -1.96
C GLN A 70 -5.48 -2.37 -2.94
N VAL A 71 -4.25 -2.47 -2.44
CA VAL A 71 -3.06 -2.73 -3.28
C VAL A 71 -3.15 -4.10 -3.98
N THR A 72 -3.76 -5.10 -3.32
CA THR A 72 -3.99 -6.41 -3.93
C THR A 72 -5.00 -6.36 -5.07
N SER A 73 -6.07 -5.57 -4.90
CA SER A 73 -7.07 -5.32 -5.94
C SER A 73 -6.44 -4.62 -7.15
N GLU A 74 -5.68 -3.55 -6.91
CA GLU A 74 -4.96 -2.81 -7.96
C GLU A 74 -4.00 -3.71 -8.75
N ARG A 75 -3.21 -4.53 -8.05
CA ARG A 75 -2.33 -5.54 -8.68
C ARG A 75 -3.11 -6.49 -9.59
N SER A 76 -4.30 -6.91 -9.16
CA SER A 76 -5.15 -7.83 -9.93
C SER A 76 -5.69 -7.17 -11.20
N VAL A 77 -6.06 -5.88 -11.12
CA VAL A 77 -6.46 -5.06 -12.28
C VAL A 77 -5.30 -4.92 -13.28
N VAL A 78 -4.09 -4.62 -12.80
CA VAL A 78 -2.90 -4.52 -13.66
C VAL A 78 -2.61 -5.86 -14.36
N ALA A 79 -2.68 -6.98 -13.64
CA ALA A 79 -2.48 -8.31 -14.22
C ALA A 79 -3.51 -8.61 -15.33
N ALA A 80 -4.78 -8.27 -15.11
CA ALA A 80 -5.83 -8.45 -16.11
C ALA A 80 -5.58 -7.60 -17.37
N ARG A 81 -5.17 -6.34 -17.21
CA ARG A 81 -4.80 -5.44 -18.32
C ARG A 81 -3.59 -5.98 -19.10
N MET A 82 -2.56 -6.47 -18.42
CA MET A 82 -1.40 -7.09 -19.07
C MET A 82 -1.79 -8.32 -19.91
N LEU A 83 -2.72 -9.15 -19.43
CA LEU A 83 -3.22 -10.30 -20.18
C LEU A 83 -3.98 -9.88 -21.44
N GLN A 84 -4.81 -8.84 -21.36
CA GLN A 84 -5.51 -8.28 -22.52
C GLN A 84 -4.53 -7.73 -23.56
N LEU A 85 -3.50 -6.99 -23.15
CA LEU A 85 -2.46 -6.49 -24.06
C LEU A 85 -1.72 -7.63 -24.78
N ARG A 86 -1.41 -8.73 -24.07
CA ARG A 86 -0.79 -9.92 -24.68
C ARG A 86 -1.71 -10.58 -25.71
N LYS A 87 -3.01 -10.67 -25.44
CA LYS A 87 -4.00 -11.20 -26.40
C LYS A 87 -4.13 -10.30 -27.64
N GLY A 88 -4.20 -8.98 -27.44
CA GLY A 88 -4.27 -8.01 -28.53
C GLY A 88 -3.04 -8.05 -29.45
N LYS A 89 -1.84 -8.18 -28.89
CA LYS A 89 -0.59 -8.36 -29.68
C LYS A 89 -0.62 -9.64 -30.52
N LYS A 90 -1.10 -10.76 -29.98
CA LYS A 90 -1.25 -12.01 -30.74
C LYS A 90 -2.26 -11.87 -31.88
N ALA A 91 -3.39 -11.19 -31.65
CA ALA A 91 -4.38 -10.95 -32.70
C ALA A 91 -3.79 -10.11 -33.85
N HIS A 92 -3.08 -9.02 -33.55
CA HIS A 92 -2.44 -8.18 -34.59
C HIS A 92 -1.35 -8.92 -35.39
N GLN A 93 -0.59 -9.81 -34.76
CA GLN A 93 0.42 -10.61 -35.48
C GLN A 93 -0.22 -11.61 -36.45
N SER A 94 -1.32 -12.27 -36.07
CA SER A 94 -2.03 -13.19 -36.97
C SER A 94 -2.69 -12.52 -38.18
N TYR A 95 -2.98 -11.21 -38.12
CA TYR A 95 -3.47 -10.47 -39.29
C TYR A 95 -2.32 -10.01 -40.23
N GLY A 96 -1.08 -9.91 -39.74
CA GLY A 96 0.08 -9.50 -40.54
C GLY A 96 0.70 -10.62 -41.39
N ASP A 97 0.60 -11.88 -40.94
CA ASP A 97 1.15 -13.06 -41.64
C ASP A 97 0.24 -13.61 -42.76
N ASN A 98 -0.94 -13.02 -42.96
CA ASN A 98 -1.96 -13.49 -43.91
C ASN A 98 -2.14 -12.57 -45.15
N ASN A 99 -1.20 -11.66 -45.44
CA ASN A 99 -1.21 -10.81 -46.64
C ASN A 99 0.05 -11.00 -47.49
#